data_AF-A0A7C9E6I0-F1
#
_entry.id   AF-A0A7C9E6I0-F1
#
_cell.length_a   1.000
_cell.length_b   1.000
_cell.length_c   1.000
_cell.angle_alpha   90.00
_cell.angle_beta   90.00
_cell.angle_gamma   90.00
#
_symmetry.space_group_name_H-M   'P 1'
#
loop_
_entity.id
_entity.type
_entity.pdbx_description
1 polymer ?
#
loop_
_entity_poly.entity_id
_entity_poly.type
_entity_poly.pdbx_seq_one_letter_code
_entity_poly.pdbx_strand_id
1 'polypeptide(L)'
;SIFLFKCGNCQLLPSLGRVPSLESLTLIELVQVKIIDLSFCVDTTTPYGDDFVAFPKLQRFEIESMLGLEEWRDMGEGHYFPRLTNLVIKDCPQLATLCKLSHANCLKYLEI
;
A
#
# COMPACT_ATOMS: atom_id res chain seq x y z
N SER A 1 -0.12 -11.79 8.11
CA SER A 1 -0.41 -10.36 8.28
C SER A 1 0.85 -9.62 8.64
N ILE A 2 0.97 -8.34 8.26
CA ILE A 2 2.06 -7.45 8.65
C ILE A 2 1.45 -6.18 9.26
N PHE A 3 2.03 -5.72 10.36
CA PHE A 3 1.62 -4.52 11.09
C PHE A 3 2.85 -3.64 11.29
N LEU A 4 2.85 -2.44 10.71
CA LEU A 4 3.90 -1.44 10.89
C LEU A 4 3.32 -0.30 11.71
N PHE A 5 3.86 -0.11 12.92
CA PHE A 5 3.36 0.88 13.88
C PHE A 5 4.49 1.75 14.39
N LYS A 6 4.25 3.06 14.40
CA LYS A 6 5.08 4.06 15.07
C LYS A 6 6.57 3.98 14.69
N CYS A 7 6.86 3.92 13.39
CA CYS A 7 8.23 4.05 12.89
C CYS A 7 8.58 5.53 12.65
N GLY A 8 9.09 6.20 13.69
CA GLY A 8 9.38 7.64 13.64
C GLY A 8 10.49 8.08 12.68
N ASN A 9 11.32 7.16 12.19
CA ASN A 9 12.41 7.45 11.25
C ASN A 9 12.21 6.82 9.86
N CYS A 10 11.12 6.09 9.64
CA CYS A 10 10.85 5.46 8.34
C CYS A 10 10.33 6.51 7.35
N GLN A 11 11.18 6.97 6.44
CA GLN A 11 10.77 7.83 5.32
C GLN A 11 10.24 7.01 4.13
N LEU A 12 10.68 5.76 4.03
CA LEU A 12 10.31 4.82 2.98
C LEU A 12 9.68 3.59 3.62
N LEU A 13 8.65 3.06 2.97
CA LEU A 13 8.08 1.77 3.34
C LEU A 13 8.98 0.63 2.84
N PRO A 14 9.08 -0.49 3.57
CA PRO A 14 9.76 -1.68 3.06
C PRO A 14 9.00 -2.23 1.84
N SER A 15 9.71 -2.83 0.89
CA SER A 15 9.08 -3.49 -0.26
C SER A 15 8.36 -4.77 0.18
N LEU A 16 7.03 -4.74 0.22
CA LEU A 16 6.19 -5.84 0.70
C LEU A 16 5.39 -6.55 -0.40
N GLY A 17 5.37 -6.01 -1.61
CA GLY A 17 4.53 -6.54 -2.70
C GLY A 17 4.84 -7.98 -3.12
N ARG A 18 6.07 -8.46 -2.88
CA ARG A 18 6.49 -9.84 -3.17
C ARG A 18 6.13 -10.86 -2.09
N VAL A 19 5.58 -10.45 -0.95
CA VAL A 19 5.24 -11.39 0.15
C VAL A 19 4.00 -12.20 -0.25
N PRO A 20 4.13 -13.50 -0.61
CA PRO A 20 3.06 -14.23 -1.31
C PRO A 20 1.92 -14.66 -0.40
N SER A 21 2.13 -14.68 0.92
CA SER A 21 1.17 -15.08 1.95
C SER A 21 0.54 -13.90 2.67
N LEU A 22 0.83 -12.66 2.26
CA LEU A 22 0.35 -11.47 2.95
C LEU A 22 -1.14 -11.24 2.65
N GLU A 23 -2.00 -11.50 3.64
CA GLU A 23 -3.46 -11.32 3.53
C GLU A 23 -3.98 -10.03 4.19
N SER A 24 -3.26 -9.50 5.18
CA SER A 24 -3.60 -8.27 5.86
C SER A 24 -2.36 -7.43 6.09
N LEU A 25 -2.47 -6.14 5.80
CA LEU A 25 -1.43 -5.14 5.96
C LEU A 25 -2.02 -3.92 6.64
N THR A 26 -1.34 -3.44 7.68
CA THR A 26 -1.79 -2.27 8.44
C THR A 26 -0.59 -1.36 8.72
N LEU A 27 -0.74 -0.09 8.38
CA LEU A 27 0.27 0.96 8.52
C LEU A 27 -0.28 2.05 9.44
N ILE A 28 0.35 2.26 10.59
CA ILE A 28 -0.14 3.19 11.62
C ILE A 28 1.00 4.08 12.14
N GLU A 29 0.73 5.38 12.26
CA GLU A 29 1.68 6.36 12.84
C GLU A 29 3.06 6.39 12.14
N LEU A 30 3.12 6.09 10.83
CA LEU A 30 4.35 6.19 10.03
C LEU A 30 4.57 7.63 9.52
N VAL A 31 4.71 8.57 10.47
CA VAL A 31 4.59 10.02 10.24
C VAL A 31 5.60 10.64 9.26
N GLN A 32 6.72 9.97 8.99
CA GLN A 32 7.74 10.46 8.04
C GLN A 32 7.53 9.96 6.60
N VAL A 33 6.62 8.99 6.40
CA VAL A 33 6.29 8.50 5.06
C VAL A 33 5.36 9.51 4.39
N LYS A 34 5.85 10.10 3.31
CA LYS A 34 5.11 11.10 2.51
C LYS A 34 4.42 10.51 1.29
N ILE A 35 5.01 9.47 0.71
CA ILE A 35 4.59 8.92 -0.58
C ILE A 35 4.52 7.39 -0.48
N ILE A 36 3.43 6.83 -0.99
CA ILE A 36 3.31 5.41 -1.31
C ILE A 36 3.35 5.29 -2.83
N ASP A 37 4.35 4.58 -3.37
CA ASP A 37 4.55 4.37 -4.80
C ASP A 37 5.02 2.95 -5.12
N LEU A 38 5.49 2.72 -6.35
CA LEU A 38 5.93 1.41 -6.83
C LEU A 38 7.06 0.79 -5.97
N SER A 39 7.88 1.60 -5.28
CA SER A 39 8.93 1.08 -4.40
C SER A 39 8.39 0.22 -3.25
N PHE A 40 7.12 0.43 -2.87
CA PHE A 40 6.44 -0.39 -1.88
C PHE A 40 6.09 -1.79 -2.39
N CYS A 41 5.89 -1.94 -3.71
CA CYS A 41 5.56 -3.22 -4.34
C CYS A 41 6.80 -4.05 -4.63
N VAL A 42 7.87 -3.42 -5.10
CA VAL A 42 9.08 -4.08 -5.59
C VAL A 42 10.30 -3.23 -5.29
N ASP A 43 11.39 -3.88 -4.91
CA ASP A 43 12.68 -3.19 -4.84
C ASP A 43 13.16 -2.88 -6.27
N THR A 44 13.61 -1.66 -6.50
CA THR A 44 14.10 -1.14 -7.79
C THR A 44 15.33 -1.91 -8.31
N THR A 45 15.98 -2.70 -7.46
CA THR A 45 17.11 -3.55 -7.82
C THR A 45 16.72 -4.91 -8.41
N THR A 46 15.46 -5.34 -8.23
CA THR A 46 14.99 -6.64 -8.71
C THR A 46 14.24 -6.53 -10.03
N PRO A 47 14.68 -7.20 -11.10
CA PRO A 47 13.88 -7.33 -12.32
C PRO A 47 12.51 -7.91 -11.98
N TYR A 48 11.48 -7.36 -12.60
CA TYR A 48 10.12 -7.89 -12.59
C TYR A 48 9.64 -7.97 -14.04
N GLY A 49 9.07 -9.12 -14.41
CA GLY A 49 8.47 -9.31 -15.73
C GLY A 49 7.06 -8.72 -15.80
N ASP A 50 6.50 -8.70 -16.99
CA ASP A 50 5.16 -8.18 -17.27
C ASP A 50 4.06 -8.90 -16.47
N ASP A 51 4.30 -10.17 -16.09
CA ASP A 51 3.38 -10.98 -15.27
C ASP A 51 3.47 -10.71 -13.76
N PHE A 52 4.21 -9.68 -13.32
CA PHE A 52 4.36 -9.40 -11.90
C PHE A 52 3.04 -8.93 -11.26
N VAL A 53 2.64 -9.64 -10.20
CA VAL A 53 1.48 -9.31 -9.38
C VAL A 53 1.93 -8.97 -7.97
N ALA A 54 1.79 -7.70 -7.58
CA ALA A 54 2.08 -7.31 -6.20
C ALA A 54 0.90 -7.62 -5.28
N PHE A 55 1.20 -8.05 -4.06
CA PHE A 55 0.21 -8.33 -3.02
C PHE A 55 -0.87 -9.33 -3.47
N PRO A 56 -0.50 -10.51 -4.02
CA PRO A 56 -1.43 -11.40 -4.71
C PRO A 56 -2.54 -11.98 -3.83
N LYS A 57 -2.34 -12.00 -2.50
CA LYS A 57 -3.32 -12.49 -1.52
C LYS A 57 -3.86 -11.43 -0.57
N LEU A 58 -3.47 -10.18 -0.71
CA LEU A 58 -3.87 -9.14 0.23
C LEU A 58 -5.37 -8.87 0.11
N GLN A 59 -6.08 -9.01 1.24
CA GLN A 59 -7.52 -8.83 1.36
C GLN A 59 -7.86 -7.57 2.14
N ARG A 60 -7.06 -7.22 3.15
CA ARG A 60 -7.22 -6.04 3.97
C ARG A 60 -5.98 -5.15 3.94
N PHE A 61 -6.18 -3.88 3.63
CA PHE A 61 -5.16 -2.85 3.74
C PHE A 61 -5.71 -1.68 4.55
N GLU A 62 -5.06 -1.35 5.65
CA GLU A 62 -5.40 -0.25 6.53
C GLU A 62 -4.23 0.74 6.66
N ILE A 63 -4.56 2.02 6.56
CA ILE A 63 -3.66 3.16 6.75
C ILE A 63 -4.31 4.08 7.78
N GLU A 64 -3.65 4.31 8.90
CA GLU A 64 -4.21 5.10 9.99
C GLU A 64 -3.19 6.09 10.55
N SER A 65 -3.61 7.31 10.86
CA SER A 65 -2.77 8.30 11.55
C SER A 65 -1.42 8.55 10.86
N MET A 66 -1.33 8.38 9.54
CA MET A 66 -0.14 8.69 8.75
C MET A 66 -0.13 10.18 8.41
N LEU A 67 0.12 11.01 9.42
CA LEU A 67 -0.07 12.47 9.38
C LEU A 67 0.76 13.20 8.31
N GLY A 68 1.88 12.61 7.87
CA GLY A 68 2.75 13.14 6.83
C GLY A 68 2.50 12.56 5.44
N LEU A 69 1.54 11.63 5.28
CA LEU A 69 1.25 11.01 3.99
C LEU A 69 0.54 12.02 3.09
N GLU A 70 1.21 12.39 2.00
CA GLU A 70 0.75 13.40 1.03
C GLU A 70 0.17 12.75 -0.23
N GLU A 71 0.80 11.67 -0.69
CA GLU A 71 0.43 11.02 -1.94
C GLU A 71 0.45 9.50 -1.84
N TRP A 72 -0.58 8.86 -2.35
CA TRP A 72 -0.54 7.47 -2.76
C TRP A 72 -0.67 7.43 -4.28
N ARG A 73 0.44 7.13 -4.95
CA ARG A 73 0.57 7.21 -6.41
C ARG A 73 0.13 5.93 -7.08
N ASP A 74 -0.27 6.07 -8.34
CA ASP A 74 -0.45 4.94 -9.26
C ASP A 74 0.87 4.15 -9.33
N MET A 75 0.78 2.85 -9.14
CA MET A 75 1.95 1.96 -9.14
C MET A 75 2.32 1.49 -10.57
N GLY A 76 1.65 1.96 -11.62
CA GLY A 76 1.91 1.59 -13.02
C GLY A 76 0.88 0.60 -13.59
N GLU A 77 1.21 -0.06 -14.70
CA GLU A 77 0.31 -1.01 -15.39
C GLU A 77 0.28 -2.42 -14.78
N GLY A 78 1.09 -2.67 -13.75
CA GLY A 78 1.14 -3.97 -13.07
C GLY A 78 -0.16 -4.28 -12.32
N HIS A 79 -0.41 -5.57 -12.10
CA HIS A 79 -1.55 -6.02 -11.32
C HIS A 79 -1.23 -5.88 -9.83
N TYR A 80 -1.86 -4.91 -9.17
CA TYR A 80 -1.75 -4.71 -7.73
C TYR A 80 -3.06 -5.06 -7.06
N PHE A 81 -2.99 -5.67 -5.88
CA PHE A 81 -4.14 -5.91 -5.01
C PHE A 81 -5.29 -6.72 -5.65
N PRO A 82 -5.03 -7.81 -6.41
CA PRO A 82 -6.08 -8.55 -7.14
C PRO A 82 -7.16 -9.16 -6.24
N ARG A 83 -6.91 -9.26 -4.93
CA ARG A 83 -7.80 -9.85 -3.94
C ARG A 83 -8.23 -8.89 -2.84
N LEU A 84 -7.90 -7.60 -2.96
CA LEU A 84 -8.20 -6.62 -1.91
C LEU A 84 -9.71 -6.44 -1.81
N THR A 85 -10.27 -6.72 -0.63
CA THR A 85 -11.70 -6.59 -0.34
C THR A 85 -12.00 -5.41 0.58
N ASN A 86 -11.03 -5.00 1.39
CA ASN A 86 -11.19 -3.95 2.40
C ASN A 86 -10.01 -2.99 2.33
N LEU A 87 -10.30 -1.72 2.01
CA LEU A 87 -9.36 -0.62 2.13
C LEU A 87 -9.89 0.39 3.15
N VAL A 88 -9.07 0.72 4.13
CA VAL A 88 -9.37 1.70 5.17
C VAL A 88 -8.24 2.72 5.21
N ILE A 89 -8.61 4.00 5.10
CA ILE A 89 -7.73 5.14 5.26
C ILE A 89 -8.36 6.02 6.33
N LYS A 90 -7.65 6.28 7.42
CA LYS A 90 -8.16 7.05 8.57
C LYS A 90 -7.12 8.04 9.03
N ASP A 91 -7.57 9.22 9.44
CA ASP A 91 -6.72 10.25 10.06
C ASP A 91 -5.43 10.54 9.25
N CYS A 92 -5.57 10.64 7.92
CA CYS A 92 -4.50 11.00 6.99
C CYS A 92 -4.75 12.39 6.38
N PRO A 93 -4.63 13.49 7.17
CA PRO A 93 -5.12 14.81 6.79
C PRO A 93 -4.36 15.47 5.63
N GLN A 94 -3.14 15.01 5.32
CA GLN A 94 -2.32 15.55 4.23
C GLN A 94 -2.49 14.80 2.91
N LEU A 95 -3.26 13.69 2.89
CA LEU A 95 -3.40 12.85 1.71
C LEU A 95 -4.21 13.59 0.64
N ALA A 96 -3.51 14.12 -0.37
CA ALA A 96 -4.10 14.90 -1.44
C ALA A 96 -4.43 14.05 -2.67
N THR A 97 -3.69 12.95 -2.88
CA THR A 97 -3.86 12.07 -4.04
C THR A 97 -3.93 10.62 -3.61
N LEU A 98 -4.93 9.89 -4.11
CA LEU A 98 -5.10 8.46 -3.92
C LEU A 98 -4.89 7.73 -5.26
N CYS A 99 -4.27 6.56 -5.21
CA CYS A 99 -4.02 5.75 -6.40
C CYS A 99 -5.35 5.32 -7.03
N LYS A 100 -5.33 5.11 -8.34
CA LYS A 100 -6.44 4.51 -9.07
C LYS A 100 -6.52 3.05 -8.69
N LEU A 101 -7.59 2.71 -7.97
CA LEU A 101 -7.92 1.33 -7.60
C LEU A 101 -8.52 0.55 -8.77
N SER A 102 -8.15 0.88 -10.03
CA SER A 102 -8.72 0.29 -11.25
C SER A 102 -8.51 -1.22 -11.37
N HIS A 103 -7.52 -1.77 -10.66
CA HIS A 103 -7.23 -3.20 -10.63
C HIS A 103 -7.74 -3.92 -9.37
N ALA A 104 -8.26 -3.17 -8.38
CA ALA A 104 -8.82 -3.72 -7.15
C ALA A 104 -10.29 -4.18 -7.35
N ASN A 105 -10.53 -5.04 -8.34
CA ASN A 105 -11.87 -5.49 -8.75
C ASN A 105 -12.63 -6.25 -7.64
N CYS A 106 -11.93 -6.72 -6.62
CA CYS A 106 -12.51 -7.41 -5.47
C CYS A 106 -12.93 -6.47 -4.33
N LEU A 107 -12.72 -5.15 -4.47
CA LEU A 107 -12.95 -4.20 -3.39
C LEU A 107 -14.44 -4.14 -3.04
N LYS A 108 -14.76 -4.42 -1.78
CA LYS A 108 -16.13 -4.45 -1.25
C LYS A 108 -16.38 -3.35 -0.23
N TYR A 109 -15.33 -2.91 0.44
CA TYR A 109 -15.39 -1.91 1.48
C TYR A 109 -14.27 -0.90 1.30
N LEU A 110 -14.64 0.36 1.28
CA LEU A 110 -13.75 1.51 1.20
C LEU A 110 -14.19 2.52 2.27
N GLU A 111 -13.27 2.87 3.15
CA GLU A 111 -13.42 3.93 4.15
C GLU A 111 -12.23 4.89 3.98
N ILE A 112 -12.51 6.20 3.86
CA ILE A 112 -11.53 7.28 3.68
C ILE A 112 -11.96 8.44 4.57
#